data_AF-A0A6J4YCE8-F1
#
_entry.id   AF-A0A6J4YCE8-F1
#
_cell.length_a   1.000
_cell.length_b   1.000
_cell.length_c   1.000
_cell.angle_alpha   90.00
_cell.angle_beta   90.00
_cell.angle_gamma   90.00
#
_symmetry.space_group_name_H-M   'P 1'
#
loop_
_entity.id
_entity.type
_entity.pdbx_description
1 polymer ?
#
loop_
_entity_poly.entity_id
_entity_poly.type
_entity_poly.pdbx_seq_one_letter_code
_entity_poly.pdbx_strand_id
1 'polypeptide(L)'
;MRQQIEAWRHASCKMGWNIHQDEFDQQKIMSSTTNFGEDQGFIGTALFYGFGDDGCGNSDAVLSGELAWNYGRKRRRGKTWQCEYIDFETPEDIRLRPGAPPRPRGFYYARLQPGKHLLNLTVSQLRQRLGPITGWGPEGFQFLTITHVHFADLMTERKIPFMALADYDVAPHGFNDFYDAPQIFCSNNILGLGIGNVDRNYPLFGIPTLQLCNGAE
;
A
#
# COMPACT_ATOMS: atom_id res chain seq x y z
N MET A 1 0.81 15.58 -8.85
CA MET A 1 0.82 15.84 -7.39
C MET A 1 -0.46 16.49 -6.88
N ARG A 2 -0.88 17.65 -7.40
CA ARG A 2 -2.12 18.34 -6.97
C ARG A 2 -3.37 17.43 -6.94
N GLN A 3 -3.56 16.61 -7.98
CA GLN A 3 -4.65 15.63 -8.03
C GLN A 3 -4.62 14.59 -6.89
N GLN A 4 -3.43 14.18 -6.43
CA GLN A 4 -3.33 13.23 -5.31
C GLN A 4 -3.70 13.91 -3.98
N ILE A 5 -3.28 15.16 -3.77
CA ILE A 5 -3.68 15.97 -2.61
C ILE A 5 -5.20 16.17 -2.60
N GLU A 6 -5.79 16.52 -3.75
CA GLU A 6 -7.25 16.66 -3.90
C GLU A 6 -8.00 15.34 -3.60
N ALA A 7 -7.47 14.21 -4.08
CA ALA A 7 -8.02 12.90 -3.78
C ALA A 7 -7.99 12.59 -2.28
N TRP A 8 -6.88 12.91 -1.60
CA TRP A 8 -6.75 12.77 -0.15
C TRP A 8 -7.69 13.69 0.62
N ARG A 9 -7.84 14.96 0.21
CA ARG A 9 -8.82 15.90 0.80
C ARG A 9 -10.24 15.35 0.69
N HIS A 10 -10.59 14.85 -0.50
CA HIS A 10 -11.90 14.26 -0.73
C HIS A 10 -12.13 13.01 0.13
N ALA A 11 -11.14 12.14 0.26
CA ALA A 11 -11.22 10.94 1.09
C ALA A 11 -11.37 11.30 2.59
N SER A 12 -10.52 12.20 3.10
CA SER A 12 -10.56 12.70 4.48
C SER A 12 -11.92 13.30 4.83
N CYS A 13 -12.45 14.19 3.99
CA CYS A 13 -13.77 14.79 4.18
C CYS A 13 -14.89 13.74 4.22
N LYS A 14 -14.86 12.76 3.31
CA LYS A 14 -15.90 11.73 3.22
C LYS A 14 -15.88 10.72 4.36
N MET A 15 -14.74 10.53 5.02
CA MET A 15 -14.56 9.58 6.10
C MET A 15 -14.49 10.23 7.48
N GLY A 16 -14.29 11.55 7.56
CA GLY A 16 -14.12 12.25 8.84
C GLY A 16 -12.82 11.89 9.54
N TRP A 17 -11.73 11.66 8.79
CA TRP A 17 -10.43 11.27 9.36
C TRP A 17 -9.70 12.39 10.10
N ASN A 18 -10.27 13.61 10.12
CA ASN A 18 -9.72 14.77 10.83
C ASN A 18 -8.26 15.12 10.47
N ILE A 19 -7.81 14.79 9.25
CA ILE A 19 -6.52 15.29 8.73
C ILE A 19 -6.62 16.82 8.64
N HIS A 20 -5.72 17.53 9.31
CA HIS A 20 -5.80 18.97 9.41
C HIS A 20 -5.52 19.64 8.07
N GLN A 21 -6.20 20.76 7.83
CA GLN A 21 -6.07 21.52 6.59
C GLN A 21 -4.60 21.94 6.35
N ASP A 22 -3.91 22.35 7.41
CA ASP A 22 -2.51 22.75 7.38
C ASP A 22 -1.58 21.61 6.92
N GLU A 23 -1.89 20.36 7.22
CA GLU A 23 -1.09 19.20 6.77
C GLU A 23 -1.12 19.05 5.25
N PHE A 24 -2.26 19.36 4.63
CA PHE A 24 -2.37 19.39 3.17
C PHE A 24 -1.65 20.59 2.56
N ASP A 25 -1.63 21.73 3.24
CA ASP A 25 -1.04 22.97 2.74
C ASP A 25 0.49 22.97 2.87
N GLN A 26 1.02 22.24 3.85
CA GLN A 26 2.45 21.98 4.01
C GLN A 26 3.03 21.06 2.94
N GLN A 27 2.19 20.37 2.15
CA GLN A 27 2.66 19.50 1.08
C GLN A 27 3.34 20.30 -0.03
N LYS A 28 4.67 20.34 0.01
CA LYS A 28 5.47 20.84 -1.11
C LYS A 28 5.08 20.04 -2.35
N ILE A 29 4.61 20.74 -3.38
CA ILE A 29 4.41 20.13 -4.70
C ILE A 29 5.80 19.71 -5.18
N MET A 30 6.17 18.44 -4.98
CA MET A 30 7.36 17.90 -5.60
C MET A 30 7.22 18.11 -7.10
N SER A 31 8.17 18.83 -7.70
CA SER A 31 8.25 18.99 -9.14
C SER A 31 8.28 17.60 -9.76
N SER A 32 7.31 17.32 -10.64
CA SER A 32 7.23 16.07 -11.41
C SER A 32 8.44 15.83 -12.31
N THR A 33 9.33 16.82 -12.37
CA THR A 33 10.58 16.85 -13.10
C THR A 33 11.69 17.18 -12.12
N THR A 34 12.23 16.15 -11.50
CA THR A 34 13.69 16.11 -11.51
C THR A 34 13.99 14.86 -12.33
N ASN A 35 14.91 14.99 -13.27
CA ASN A 35 15.42 13.89 -14.08
C ASN A 35 16.08 12.86 -13.15
N PHE A 36 15.27 12.10 -12.42
CA PHE A 36 15.70 11.20 -11.37
C PHE A 36 15.87 9.82 -11.98
N GLY A 37 17.02 9.61 -12.63
CA GLY A 37 17.53 8.32 -13.11
C GLY A 37 16.47 7.31 -13.50
N GLU A 38 16.16 7.23 -14.80
CA GLU A 38 15.45 6.09 -15.40
C GLU A 38 16.15 4.73 -15.09
N ASP A 39 17.36 4.77 -14.52
CA ASP A 39 18.25 3.65 -14.21
C ASP A 39 17.77 2.61 -13.19
N GLN A 40 16.62 2.76 -12.53
CA GLN A 40 16.17 1.79 -11.50
C GLN A 40 14.71 1.31 -11.63
N GLY A 41 14.00 1.64 -12.72
CA GLY A 41 12.66 1.11 -13.00
C GLY A 41 11.51 1.70 -12.18
N PHE A 42 11.73 2.80 -11.45
CA PHE A 42 10.67 3.57 -10.80
C PHE A 42 9.81 4.31 -11.83
N ILE A 43 8.49 4.27 -11.68
CA ILE A 43 7.54 4.89 -12.65
C ILE A 43 6.97 6.22 -12.19
N GLY A 44 7.27 6.65 -10.96
CA GLY A 44 6.76 7.90 -10.40
C GLY A 44 6.74 7.90 -8.88
N THR A 45 6.08 8.92 -8.34
CA THR A 45 5.96 9.16 -6.89
C THR A 45 4.48 9.22 -6.50
N ALA A 46 4.11 8.55 -5.40
CA ALA A 46 2.80 8.69 -4.78
C ALA A 46 2.89 9.31 -3.39
N LEU A 47 1.82 10.01 -3.03
CA LEU A 47 1.56 10.57 -1.72
C LEU A 47 0.70 9.59 -0.91
N PHE A 48 1.19 9.26 0.27
CA PHE A 48 0.54 8.39 1.26
C PHE A 48 0.35 9.13 2.57
N TYR A 49 -0.45 8.57 3.46
CA TYR A 49 -0.67 9.12 4.80
C TYR A 49 -0.57 8.02 5.84
N GLY A 50 0.24 8.25 6.88
CA GLY A 50 0.39 7.37 8.02
C GLY A 50 -0.52 7.80 9.17
N PHE A 51 -1.50 6.97 9.49
CA PHE A 51 -2.44 7.17 10.58
C PHE A 51 -1.95 6.55 11.89
N GLY A 52 -2.43 7.08 13.02
CA GLY A 52 -2.14 6.53 14.34
C GLY A 52 -0.68 6.73 14.80
N ASP A 53 -0.34 6.00 15.85
CA ASP A 53 1.00 5.93 16.43
C ASP A 53 1.31 4.48 16.81
N ASP A 54 2.44 3.95 16.38
CA ASP A 54 2.90 2.59 16.70
C ASP A 54 3.54 2.47 18.10
N GLY A 55 3.54 3.55 18.88
CA GLY A 55 4.20 3.66 20.19
C GLY A 55 5.68 4.03 20.09
N CYS A 56 6.23 4.13 18.88
CA CYS A 56 7.61 4.52 18.58
C CYS A 56 7.67 5.83 17.77
N GLY A 57 6.56 6.56 17.64
CA GLY A 57 6.48 7.80 16.89
C GLY A 57 6.30 7.63 15.39
N ASN A 58 6.06 6.40 14.90
CA ASN A 58 5.72 6.11 13.52
C ASN A 58 4.22 5.84 13.38
N SER A 59 3.73 5.70 12.15
CA SER A 59 2.31 5.42 11.94
C SER A 59 1.96 3.98 12.29
N ASP A 60 0.78 3.77 12.84
CA ASP A 60 0.16 2.46 12.95
C ASP A 60 -0.20 1.96 11.54
N ALA A 61 0.54 0.95 11.08
CA ALA A 61 0.36 0.38 9.76
C ALA A 61 -0.97 -0.35 9.61
N VAL A 62 -1.48 -0.96 10.69
CA VAL A 62 -2.75 -1.69 10.68
C VAL A 62 -3.90 -0.71 10.51
N LEU A 63 -3.95 0.33 11.35
CA LEU A 63 -4.93 1.40 11.23
C LEU A 63 -4.86 2.09 9.86
N SER A 64 -3.64 2.35 9.36
CA SER A 64 -3.44 2.98 8.05
C SER A 64 -3.99 2.15 6.90
N GLY A 65 -3.87 0.82 6.98
CA GLY A 65 -4.45 -0.10 6.01
C GLY A 65 -5.96 -0.20 6.13
N GLU A 66 -6.46 -0.34 7.37
CA GLU A 66 -7.88 -0.46 7.69
C GLU A 66 -8.68 0.74 7.15
N LEU A 67 -8.26 1.96 7.50
CA LEU A 67 -8.98 3.18 7.09
C LEU A 67 -9.06 3.28 5.56
N ALA A 68 -7.95 3.02 4.87
CA ALA A 68 -7.89 3.04 3.42
C ALA A 68 -8.76 1.95 2.77
N TRP A 69 -8.82 0.76 3.37
CA TRP A 69 -9.68 -0.32 2.93
C TRP A 69 -11.17 0.01 3.14
N ASN A 70 -11.54 0.52 4.30
CA ASN A 70 -12.89 0.96 4.64
C ASN A 70 -13.38 2.07 3.69
N TYR A 71 -12.50 3.02 3.34
CA TYR A 71 -12.80 4.01 2.29
C TYR A 71 -13.07 3.35 0.93
N GLY A 72 -12.25 2.37 0.55
CA GLY A 72 -12.44 1.55 -0.66
C GLY A 72 -13.81 0.86 -0.70
N ARG A 73 -14.18 0.17 0.40
CA ARG A 73 -15.49 -0.49 0.57
C ARG A 73 -16.65 0.49 0.39
N LYS A 74 -16.58 1.65 1.07
CA LYS A 74 -17.60 2.72 0.96
C LYS A 74 -17.70 3.27 -0.46
N ARG A 75 -16.57 3.55 -1.10
CA ARG A 75 -16.50 4.08 -2.47
C ARG A 75 -17.06 3.11 -3.49
N ARG A 76 -16.79 1.80 -3.34
CA ARG A 76 -17.24 0.73 -4.24
C ARG A 76 -18.66 0.24 -3.93
N ARG A 77 -19.36 0.83 -2.96
CA ARG A 77 -20.75 0.49 -2.56
C ARG A 77 -20.91 -1.01 -2.28
N GLY A 78 -19.96 -1.61 -1.58
CA GLY A 78 -19.99 -3.03 -1.24
C GLY A 78 -19.55 -3.99 -2.36
N LYS A 79 -19.11 -3.50 -3.52
CA LYS A 79 -18.45 -4.32 -4.56
C LYS A 79 -17.01 -4.68 -4.16
N THR A 80 -16.89 -5.37 -3.04
CA THR A 80 -15.62 -5.77 -2.43
C THR A 80 -15.70 -7.22 -1.98
N TRP A 81 -14.59 -7.93 -2.10
CA TRP A 81 -14.40 -9.25 -1.50
C TRP A 81 -13.20 -9.18 -0.56
N GLN A 82 -13.33 -9.75 0.63
CA GLN A 82 -12.28 -9.80 1.64
C GLN A 82 -12.19 -11.23 2.13
N CYS A 83 -10.97 -11.76 2.14
CA CYS A 83 -10.66 -13.03 2.76
C CYS A 83 -10.89 -12.96 4.27
N GLU A 84 -11.52 -13.99 4.83
CA GLU A 84 -11.86 -14.09 6.25
C GLU A 84 -10.64 -14.06 7.19
N TYR A 85 -9.47 -14.40 6.68
CA TYR A 85 -8.21 -14.40 7.41
C TYR A 85 -7.54 -13.02 7.53
N ILE A 86 -8.10 -11.99 6.89
CA ILE A 86 -7.66 -10.62 7.09
C ILE A 86 -8.73 -9.93 7.91
N ASP A 87 -8.50 -9.80 9.21
CA ASP A 87 -9.38 -9.09 10.12
C ASP A 87 -8.65 -7.91 10.75
N PHE A 88 -9.10 -6.70 10.42
CA PHE A 88 -8.51 -5.47 10.98
C PHE A 88 -8.96 -5.23 12.44
N GLU A 89 -10.02 -5.90 12.90
CA GLU A 89 -10.47 -5.83 14.30
C GLU A 89 -9.57 -6.66 15.24
N THR A 90 -8.72 -7.53 14.67
CA THR A 90 -7.73 -8.34 15.39
C THR A 90 -6.32 -7.88 14.97
N PRO A 91 -5.89 -6.66 15.36
CA PRO A 91 -4.67 -6.03 14.83
C PRO A 91 -3.39 -6.80 15.17
N GLU A 92 -3.38 -7.65 16.18
CA GLU A 92 -2.25 -8.53 16.51
C GLU A 92 -1.93 -9.56 15.42
N ASP A 93 -2.88 -9.87 14.54
CA ASP A 93 -2.72 -10.82 13.44
C ASP A 93 -2.24 -10.16 12.15
N ILE A 94 -2.02 -8.83 12.16
CA ILE A 94 -1.55 -8.07 11.02
C ILE A 94 -0.41 -7.16 11.44
N ARG A 95 0.67 -7.12 10.67
CA ARG A 95 1.79 -6.23 11.00
C ARG A 95 2.60 -5.84 9.78
N LEU A 96 3.43 -4.80 9.94
CA LEU A 96 4.62 -4.71 9.09
C LEU A 96 5.57 -5.86 9.43
N ARG A 97 6.12 -6.50 8.40
CA ARG A 97 7.07 -7.59 8.60
C ARG A 97 8.29 -7.12 9.41
N PRO A 98 8.93 -8.03 10.17
CA PRO A 98 10.23 -7.75 10.75
C PRO A 98 11.24 -7.27 9.69
N GLY A 99 11.93 -6.17 9.98
CA GLY A 99 12.91 -5.55 9.08
C GLY A 99 12.33 -4.73 7.92
N ALA A 100 11.02 -4.51 7.86
CA ALA A 100 10.48 -3.41 7.05
C ALA A 100 10.77 -2.07 7.76
N PRO A 101 11.06 -0.99 7.01
CA PRO A 101 11.22 0.33 7.61
C PRO A 101 9.87 0.79 8.20
N PRO A 102 9.88 1.51 9.35
CA PRO A 102 8.65 2.10 9.87
C PRO A 102 8.06 3.10 8.87
N ARG A 103 6.75 3.32 8.94
CA ARG A 103 6.06 4.27 8.05
C ARG A 103 5.90 5.64 8.73
N PRO A 104 6.23 6.75 8.05
CA PRO A 104 6.10 8.08 8.67
C PRO A 104 4.66 8.40 9.06
N ARG A 105 4.48 9.12 10.17
CA ARG A 105 3.19 9.72 10.53
C ARG A 105 2.88 10.89 9.61
N GLY A 106 1.60 11.10 9.32
CA GLY A 106 1.16 12.17 8.42
C GLY A 106 1.49 11.87 6.96
N PHE A 107 1.54 12.91 6.13
CA PHE A 107 1.85 12.76 4.70
C PHE A 107 3.31 12.40 4.46
N TYR A 108 3.53 11.41 3.60
CA TYR A 108 4.85 11.07 3.09
C TYR A 108 4.81 10.66 1.61
N TYR A 109 5.96 10.74 0.97
CA TYR A 109 6.13 10.38 -0.43
C TYR A 109 6.90 9.07 -0.56
N ALA A 110 6.53 8.26 -1.55
CA ALA A 110 7.35 7.14 -1.95
C ALA A 110 7.43 7.03 -3.47
N ARG A 111 8.62 6.67 -3.96
CA ARG A 111 8.83 6.30 -5.36
C ARG A 111 8.32 4.88 -5.57
N LEU A 112 7.61 4.66 -6.66
CA LEU A 112 6.91 3.40 -6.93
C LEU A 112 7.62 2.62 -8.03
N GLN A 113 7.83 1.34 -7.78
CA GLN A 113 8.30 0.40 -8.78
C GLN A 113 7.26 -0.73 -8.95
N PRO A 114 6.66 -0.88 -10.15
CA PRO A 114 5.64 -1.89 -10.37
C PRO A 114 6.22 -3.29 -10.31
N GLY A 115 5.49 -4.22 -9.68
CA GLY A 115 5.93 -5.61 -9.47
C GLY A 115 6.01 -6.49 -10.72
N LYS A 116 5.86 -5.94 -11.94
CA LYS A 116 5.84 -6.72 -13.20
C LYS A 116 7.14 -7.48 -13.45
N HIS A 117 8.28 -6.91 -13.06
CA HIS A 117 9.58 -7.54 -13.20
C HIS A 117 9.87 -8.60 -12.11
N LEU A 118 8.94 -8.79 -11.16
CA LEU A 118 9.08 -9.69 -10.02
C LEU A 118 8.03 -10.82 -10.01
N LEU A 119 7.31 -11.04 -11.13
CA LEU A 119 6.26 -12.07 -11.24
C LEU A 119 6.78 -13.51 -11.00
N ASN A 120 8.07 -13.75 -11.27
CA ASN A 120 8.68 -15.07 -11.09
C ASN A 120 9.32 -15.28 -9.71
N LEU A 121 9.24 -14.29 -8.81
CA LEU A 121 9.76 -14.40 -7.45
C LEU A 121 8.64 -14.64 -6.43
N THR A 122 8.99 -15.34 -5.36
CA THR A 122 8.16 -15.39 -4.15
C THR A 122 8.38 -14.11 -3.34
N VAL A 123 7.46 -13.79 -2.42
CA VAL A 123 7.61 -12.65 -1.52
C VAL A 123 8.85 -12.84 -0.62
N SER A 124 9.10 -14.05 -0.14
CA SER A 124 10.29 -14.36 0.67
C SER A 124 11.59 -14.15 -0.10
N GLN A 125 11.67 -14.57 -1.37
CA GLN A 125 12.82 -14.35 -2.23
C GLN A 125 13.05 -12.86 -2.51
N LEU A 126 11.99 -12.07 -2.69
CA LEU A 126 12.13 -10.62 -2.82
C LEU A 126 12.67 -10.02 -1.52
N ARG A 127 12.10 -10.38 -0.36
CA ARG A 127 12.48 -9.82 0.95
C ARG A 127 13.97 -9.96 1.23
N GLN A 128 14.59 -11.06 0.80
CA GLN A 128 16.04 -11.30 0.92
C GLN A 128 16.90 -10.39 0.04
N ARG A 129 16.30 -9.74 -0.97
CA ARG A 129 16.98 -8.87 -1.95
C ARG A 129 16.65 -7.40 -1.75
N LEU A 130 15.83 -7.07 -0.75
CA LEU A 130 15.49 -5.69 -0.43
C LEU A 130 16.73 -5.01 0.17
N GLY A 131 17.28 -4.05 -0.59
CA GLY A 131 18.34 -3.15 -0.11
C GLY A 131 17.75 -1.82 0.37
N PRO A 132 17.99 -0.70 -0.33
CA PRO A 132 17.41 0.59 0.04
C PRO A 132 15.91 0.73 -0.34
N ILE A 133 15.36 -0.27 -1.03
CA ILE A 133 13.95 -0.36 -1.40
C ILE A 133 13.23 -1.26 -0.41
N THR A 134 11.91 -1.10 -0.31
CA THR A 134 11.08 -1.94 0.55
C THR A 134 9.80 -2.40 -0.14
N GLY A 135 9.11 -3.38 0.43
CA GLY A 135 7.83 -3.85 -0.08
C GLY A 135 6.69 -2.87 0.20
N TRP A 136 5.54 -3.09 -0.43
CA TRP A 136 4.34 -2.34 -0.09
C TRP A 136 3.72 -2.88 1.21
N GLY A 137 3.23 -1.98 2.05
CA GLY A 137 2.41 -2.26 3.22
C GLY A 137 1.02 -1.63 3.05
N PRO A 138 0.57 -0.75 3.97
CA PRO A 138 -0.74 -0.09 3.87
C PRO A 138 -0.88 0.79 2.61
N GLU A 139 0.23 1.15 1.98
CA GLU A 139 0.28 1.93 0.74
C GLU A 139 -0.53 1.30 -0.40
N GLY A 140 -0.61 -0.04 -0.45
CA GLY A 140 -1.37 -0.73 -1.49
C GLY A 140 -2.85 -0.40 -1.47
N PHE A 141 -3.44 -0.30 -0.27
CA PHE A 141 -4.83 0.10 -0.11
C PHE A 141 -5.01 1.55 -0.53
N GLN A 142 -4.18 2.46 -0.01
CA GLN A 142 -4.26 3.90 -0.29
C GLN A 142 -4.08 4.19 -1.79
N PHE A 143 -3.16 3.48 -2.44
CA PHE A 143 -2.90 3.61 -3.88
C PHE A 143 -4.14 3.26 -4.71
N LEU A 144 -4.79 2.12 -4.44
CA LEU A 144 -5.94 1.67 -5.23
C LEU A 144 -7.27 2.33 -4.86
N THR A 145 -7.42 2.85 -3.63
CA THR A 145 -8.70 3.40 -3.18
C THR A 145 -8.73 4.93 -3.19
N ILE A 146 -7.58 5.60 -3.04
CA ILE A 146 -7.47 7.06 -2.90
C ILE A 146 -6.81 7.67 -4.14
N THR A 147 -5.52 7.43 -4.38
CA THR A 147 -4.73 8.27 -5.31
C THR A 147 -4.69 7.78 -6.76
N HIS A 148 -4.58 6.46 -6.99
CA HIS A 148 -4.38 5.86 -8.32
C HIS A 148 -5.48 4.86 -8.67
N VAL A 149 -6.73 5.24 -8.41
CA VAL A 149 -7.90 4.34 -8.54
C VAL A 149 -8.11 3.72 -9.92
N HIS A 150 -7.59 4.34 -10.98
CA HIS A 150 -7.64 3.81 -12.35
C HIS A 150 -6.84 2.51 -12.51
N PHE A 151 -5.90 2.21 -11.61
CA PHE A 151 -5.18 0.93 -11.62
C PHE A 151 -6.12 -0.26 -11.36
N ALA A 152 -7.24 -0.05 -10.65
CA ALA A 152 -8.24 -1.10 -10.46
C ALA A 152 -8.92 -1.51 -11.79
N ASP A 153 -9.09 -0.55 -12.71
CA ASP A 153 -9.64 -0.81 -14.04
C ASP A 153 -8.59 -1.55 -14.89
N LEU A 154 -7.32 -1.12 -14.82
CA LEU A 154 -6.20 -1.81 -15.48
C LEU A 154 -6.03 -3.26 -14.98
N MET A 155 -6.25 -3.53 -13.69
CA MET A 155 -6.27 -4.89 -13.13
C MET A 155 -7.44 -5.71 -13.67
N THR A 156 -8.63 -5.12 -13.76
CA THR A 156 -9.82 -5.78 -14.33
C THR A 156 -9.60 -6.15 -15.79
N GLU A 157 -8.94 -5.26 -16.55
CA GLU A 157 -8.55 -5.46 -17.94
C GLU A 157 -7.30 -6.35 -18.11
N ARG A 158 -6.72 -6.86 -17.01
CA ARG A 158 -5.50 -7.69 -16.99
C ARG A 158 -4.27 -7.02 -17.65
N LYS A 159 -4.24 -5.69 -17.68
CA LYS A 159 -3.12 -4.90 -18.23
C LYS A 159 -1.96 -4.76 -17.27
N ILE A 160 -2.24 -4.84 -15.98
CA ILE A 160 -1.24 -4.86 -14.92
C ILE A 160 -1.47 -6.09 -14.04
N PRO A 161 -0.41 -6.64 -13.43
CA PRO A 161 -0.58 -7.73 -12.49
C PRO A 161 -1.29 -7.23 -11.23
N PHE A 162 -1.89 -8.17 -10.50
CA PHE A 162 -2.35 -7.92 -9.14
C PHE A 162 -1.15 -7.69 -8.20
N MET A 163 -1.39 -7.26 -6.97
CA MET A 163 -0.31 -6.79 -6.08
C MET A 163 -0.22 -7.63 -4.81
N ALA A 164 0.95 -8.21 -4.55
CA ALA A 164 1.28 -8.79 -3.24
C ALA A 164 2.00 -7.74 -2.37
N LEU A 165 1.48 -7.47 -1.17
CA LEU A 165 2.00 -6.46 -0.25
C LEU A 165 3.16 -7.04 0.56
N ALA A 166 4.36 -7.02 -0.01
CA ALA A 166 5.51 -7.73 0.54
C ALA A 166 6.01 -7.23 1.91
N ASP A 167 5.60 -6.06 2.39
CA ASP A 167 5.95 -5.60 3.74
C ASP A 167 4.83 -5.83 4.77
N TYR A 168 3.66 -6.32 4.36
CA TYR A 168 2.53 -6.55 5.24
C TYR A 168 2.40 -8.06 5.49
N ASP A 169 2.52 -8.49 6.74
CA ASP A 169 2.32 -9.88 7.14
C ASP A 169 0.94 -10.05 7.76
N VAL A 170 0.34 -11.22 7.51
CA VAL A 170 -0.89 -11.68 8.15
C VAL A 170 -0.65 -13.05 8.78
N ALA A 171 -1.23 -13.28 9.95
CA ALA A 171 -1.27 -14.56 10.64
C ALA A 171 -2.69 -15.17 10.54
N PRO A 172 -2.99 -16.01 9.52
CA PRO A 172 -4.36 -16.47 9.22
C PRO A 172 -5.01 -17.29 10.34
N HIS A 173 -4.20 -17.87 11.22
CA HIS A 173 -4.62 -18.74 12.31
C HIS A 173 -4.22 -18.19 13.69
N GLY A 174 -3.80 -16.92 13.74
CA GLY A 174 -3.25 -16.28 14.93
C GLY A 174 -1.90 -16.86 15.38
N PHE A 175 -1.45 -16.51 16.59
CA PHE A 175 -0.28 -17.09 17.27
C PHE A 175 1.08 -16.97 16.54
N ASN A 176 1.49 -15.76 16.17
CA ASN A 176 2.79 -15.50 15.51
C ASN A 176 2.99 -16.24 14.17
N ASP A 177 1.92 -16.72 13.54
CA ASP A 177 1.95 -17.54 12.32
C ASP A 177 2.05 -16.72 11.02
N PHE A 178 3.04 -15.82 10.97
CA PHE A 178 3.19 -14.84 9.90
C PHE A 178 3.94 -15.41 8.67
N TYR A 179 3.26 -16.27 7.89
CA TYR A 179 3.78 -16.78 6.61
C TYR A 179 2.98 -16.34 5.38
N ASP A 180 1.96 -15.49 5.55
CA ASP A 180 1.13 -14.99 4.45
C ASP A 180 1.29 -13.47 4.30
N ALA A 181 1.23 -13.02 3.05
CA ALA A 181 1.18 -11.61 2.69
C ALA A 181 -0.16 -11.27 2.02
N PRO A 182 -0.75 -10.10 2.32
CA PRO A 182 -1.94 -9.62 1.64
C PRO A 182 -1.74 -9.47 0.13
N GLN A 183 -2.79 -9.82 -0.59
CA GLN A 183 -2.87 -9.81 -2.04
C GLN A 183 -4.07 -8.94 -2.45
N ILE A 184 -3.80 -7.78 -3.04
CA ILE A 184 -4.84 -6.87 -3.52
C ILE A 184 -5.03 -7.06 -5.02
N PHE A 185 -6.29 -7.21 -5.43
CA PHE A 185 -6.66 -7.38 -6.83
C PHE A 185 -7.97 -6.67 -7.15
N CYS A 186 -8.24 -6.44 -8.43
CA CYS A 186 -9.56 -6.02 -8.90
C CYS A 186 -9.93 -6.89 -10.09
N SER A 187 -11.09 -7.55 -10.01
CA SER A 187 -11.58 -8.46 -11.05
C SER A 187 -13.08 -8.26 -11.22
N ASN A 188 -13.54 -8.10 -12.46
CA ASN A 188 -14.94 -7.79 -12.77
C ASN A 188 -15.47 -6.60 -11.95
N ASN A 189 -14.64 -5.57 -11.75
CA ASN A 189 -14.95 -4.40 -10.90
C ASN A 189 -15.21 -4.70 -9.42
N ILE A 190 -14.84 -5.88 -8.93
CA ILE A 190 -14.83 -6.26 -7.52
C ILE A 190 -13.42 -6.03 -6.98
N LEU A 191 -13.28 -5.15 -5.99
CA LEU A 191 -12.02 -4.94 -5.29
C LEU A 191 -11.82 -6.07 -4.26
N GLY A 192 -10.80 -6.88 -4.47
CA GLY A 192 -10.48 -8.06 -3.68
C GLY A 192 -9.28 -7.86 -2.77
N LEU A 193 -9.38 -8.40 -1.57
CA LEU A 193 -8.30 -8.51 -0.59
C LEU A 193 -8.18 -9.97 -0.16
N GLY A 194 -7.13 -10.64 -0.62
CA GLY A 194 -6.80 -12.01 -0.27
C GLY A 194 -5.47 -12.11 0.47
N ILE A 195 -5.04 -13.35 0.71
CA ILE A 195 -3.72 -13.67 1.24
C ILE A 195 -3.03 -14.67 0.33
N GLY A 196 -1.70 -14.69 0.38
CA GLY A 196 -0.93 -15.78 -0.19
C GLY A 196 0.39 -16.00 0.53
N ASN A 197 0.80 -17.26 0.52
CA ASN A 197 2.00 -17.71 1.23
C ASN A 197 3.26 -17.08 0.65
N VAL A 198 4.11 -16.57 1.53
CA VAL A 198 5.29 -15.80 1.13
C VAL A 198 6.30 -16.62 0.35
N ASP A 199 6.31 -17.94 0.51
CA ASP A 199 7.18 -18.88 -0.21
C ASP A 199 6.54 -19.46 -1.48
N ARG A 200 5.29 -19.10 -1.77
CA ARG A 200 4.62 -19.50 -3.02
C ARG A 200 4.72 -18.38 -4.05
N ASN A 201 4.93 -18.79 -5.30
CA ASN A 201 4.79 -17.91 -6.43
C ASN A 201 3.32 -17.90 -6.87
N TYR A 202 2.77 -16.71 -7.07
CA TYR A 202 1.44 -16.50 -7.62
C TYR A 202 1.57 -15.77 -8.96
N PRO A 203 1.51 -16.45 -10.11
CA PRO A 203 1.93 -15.88 -11.41
C PRO A 203 1.16 -14.64 -11.89
N LEU A 204 -0.02 -14.38 -11.34
CA LEU A 204 -0.83 -13.19 -11.66
C LEU A 204 -0.54 -11.98 -10.74
N PHE A 205 0.21 -12.21 -9.67
CA PHE A 205 0.55 -11.21 -8.66
C PHE A 205 2.00 -10.77 -8.84
N GLY A 206 2.16 -9.50 -9.20
CA GLY A 206 3.43 -8.81 -9.10
C GLY A 206 3.66 -8.36 -7.67
N ILE A 207 4.92 -8.21 -7.29
CA ILE A 207 5.29 -7.74 -5.97
C ILE A 207 5.80 -6.30 -6.12
N PRO A 208 4.95 -5.27 -5.95
CA PRO A 208 5.41 -3.91 -6.08
C PRO A 208 6.35 -3.54 -4.92
N THR A 209 7.32 -2.68 -5.24
CA THR A 209 8.29 -2.14 -4.29
C THR A 209 8.19 -0.62 -4.26
N LEU A 210 8.68 -0.05 -3.18
CA LEU A 210 8.73 1.40 -3.00
C LEU A 210 10.07 1.82 -2.40
N GLN A 211 10.43 3.07 -2.66
CA GLN A 211 11.51 3.74 -1.95
C GLN A 211 10.88 4.94 -1.23
N LEU A 212 10.94 4.93 0.10
CA LEU A 212 10.47 6.05 0.91
C LEU A 212 11.34 7.28 0.59
N CYS A 213 10.71 8.37 0.20
CA CYS A 213 11.40 9.65 0.09
C CYS A 213 11.52 10.17 1.51
N ASN A 214 12.71 10.07 2.10
CA ASN A 214 12.96 10.68 3.41
C ASN A 214 12.53 12.14 3.36
N GLY A 215 11.58 12.53 4.19
CA GLY A 215 11.21 13.93 4.38
C GLY A 215 12.33 14.65 5.10
N ALA A 216 13.38 15.04 4.38
CA ALA A 216 14.43 15.92 4.86
C ALA A 216 15.23 16.45 3.66
N GLU A 217 14.81 17.61 3.15
CA GLU A 217 15.68 18.78 3.07
C GLU A 217 14.92 19.99 3.64
#